data_AF-A0A7V6HAS5-F1
#
_entry.id   AF-A0A7V6HAS5-F1
#
_cell.length_a   1.000
_cell.length_b   1.000
_cell.length_c   1.000
_cell.angle_alpha   90.00
_cell.angle_beta   90.00
_cell.angle_gamma   90.00
#
_symmetry.space_group_name_H-M   'P 1'
#
loop_
_entity.id
_entity.type
_entity.pdbx_description
1 polymer ?
#
loop_
_entity_poly.entity_id
_entity_poly.type
_entity_poly.pdbx_seq_one_letter_code
_entity_poly.pdbx_strand_id
1 'polypeptide(L)'
;MSYFFVPGFGRRGSSTVIPRALPGLASDGRYDTETRVPGIWLSIRDRLTGPVPAGQQTVHLPFSAFTVTKTRTMDDAYRSTELVAEDILLYAQAMAEQGRRADFLSFMDDFERLFLQGTNPVERVIVTAGDVEVGREDYALWFDYEKALLLAWQRWPEAKIEQSIRRGIAALKPLFLSDGLGKAADIPDDVTYPWVSSDITPTPAPPPEDERIIILAELDLYVLDALAAFDADFARYYESWLATASSSIAAVGAPFPAYAVWAADDAYIYVQGDSFSVSAETVLTTLLSLAECGVKPEASLDFFRQALLDGRGLNQHYRISDGAPVGEPAFADLYALAARLGRAAGDDLLAELAISALNRFYASSQTSLIFGAMFRDAPDNGFDMMLNDNARAILALH
;
A
#
# COMPACT_ATOMS: atom_id res chain seq x y z
N MET A 1 1.76 -51.67 18.45
CA MET A 1 2.59 -51.02 17.41
C MET A 1 2.64 -49.55 17.76
N SER A 2 3.77 -49.15 18.32
CA SER A 2 4.01 -47.84 18.89
C SER A 2 4.53 -46.90 17.81
N TYR A 3 3.83 -45.80 17.55
CA TYR A 3 4.38 -44.71 16.75
C TYR A 3 5.24 -43.84 17.66
N PHE A 4 6.54 -43.80 17.35
CA PHE A 4 7.52 -42.93 17.98
C PHE A 4 7.21 -41.48 17.60
N PHE A 5 6.86 -40.67 18.59
CA PHE A 5 6.93 -39.23 18.53
C PHE A 5 8.42 -38.86 18.72
N VAL A 6 9.06 -38.36 17.66
CA VAL A 6 10.40 -37.78 17.76
C VAL A 6 10.22 -36.33 18.22
N PRO A 7 10.71 -35.93 19.40
CA PRO A 7 10.70 -34.52 19.76
C PRO A 7 11.74 -33.80 18.90
N GLY A 8 11.25 -32.98 17.97
CA GLY A 8 12.08 -32.06 17.22
C GLY A 8 12.83 -31.13 18.18
N PHE A 9 14.13 -31.01 17.95
CA PHE A 9 15.04 -30.12 18.66
C PHE A 9 14.43 -28.73 18.85
N GLY A 10 14.23 -28.35 20.11
CA GLY A 10 13.81 -27.00 20.49
C GLY A 10 14.84 -25.97 20.02
N ARG A 11 14.54 -25.29 18.92
CA ARG A 11 15.01 -23.92 18.74
C ARG A 11 14.38 -23.11 19.88
N ARG A 12 15.20 -22.42 20.67
CA ARG A 12 14.72 -21.36 21.57
C ARG A 12 14.10 -20.28 20.69
N GLY A 13 12.82 -20.42 20.37
CA GLY A 13 12.06 -19.40 19.66
C GLY A 13 11.96 -18.17 20.55
N SER A 14 12.30 -17.01 20.01
CA SER A 14 11.92 -15.75 20.63
C SER A 14 10.41 -15.79 20.86
N SER A 15 9.97 -15.47 22.08
CA SER A 15 8.56 -15.48 22.47
C SER A 15 7.79 -14.28 21.91
N THR A 16 8.27 -13.68 20.82
CA THR A 16 7.71 -12.48 20.25
C THR A 16 6.44 -12.85 19.49
N VAL A 17 5.30 -12.63 20.14
CA VAL A 17 3.97 -12.87 19.59
C VAL A 17 3.39 -11.52 19.20
N ILE A 18 3.04 -11.36 17.92
CA ILE A 18 2.35 -10.16 17.44
C ILE A 18 0.94 -10.13 18.06
N PRO A 19 0.46 -8.97 18.55
CA PRO A 19 -0.77 -8.90 19.35
C PRO A 19 -2.01 -9.43 18.62
N ARG A 20 -2.06 -9.24 17.30
CA ARG A 20 -3.15 -9.72 16.44
C ARG A 20 -2.67 -10.08 15.04
N ALA A 21 -3.34 -11.04 14.42
CA ALA A 21 -3.19 -11.30 12.99
C ALA A 21 -3.77 -10.13 12.18
N LEU A 22 -3.22 -9.85 11.00
CA LEU A 22 -3.79 -8.86 10.08
C LEU A 22 -5.21 -9.31 9.67
N PRO A 23 -6.28 -8.55 9.97
CA PRO A 23 -7.61 -8.87 9.45
C PRO A 23 -7.68 -8.53 7.95
N GLY A 24 -8.73 -8.99 7.27
CA GLY A 24 -8.91 -8.71 5.84
C GLY A 24 -8.07 -9.58 4.89
N LEU A 25 -7.27 -10.50 5.43
CA LEU A 25 -6.70 -11.63 4.69
C LEU A 25 -7.84 -12.56 4.25
N ALA A 26 -7.82 -13.05 3.00
CA ALA A 26 -8.75 -14.13 2.69
C ALA A 26 -8.31 -15.39 3.43
N SER A 27 -9.28 -15.99 4.11
CA SER A 27 -9.03 -17.12 5.02
C SER A 27 -10.02 -18.25 4.81
N ASP A 28 -10.96 -18.12 3.88
CA ASP A 28 -12.13 -19.00 3.77
C ASP A 28 -12.22 -19.80 2.45
N GLY A 29 -11.19 -19.73 1.59
CA GLY A 29 -11.16 -20.45 0.32
C GLY A 29 -12.28 -20.06 -0.66
N ARG A 30 -13.03 -18.98 -0.38
CA ARG A 30 -14.07 -18.46 -1.27
C ARG A 30 -13.53 -17.63 -2.43
N TYR A 31 -12.22 -17.37 -2.43
CA TYR A 31 -11.56 -16.50 -3.39
C TYR A 31 -10.57 -17.28 -4.29
N ASP A 32 -10.34 -16.75 -5.49
CA ASP A 32 -9.76 -17.46 -6.64
C ASP A 32 -8.25 -17.69 -6.52
N THR A 33 -7.89 -18.64 -5.66
CA THR A 33 -6.52 -19.11 -5.45
C THR A 33 -6.03 -20.10 -6.52
N GLU A 34 -6.93 -20.66 -7.33
CA GLU A 34 -6.61 -21.75 -8.24
C GLU A 34 -6.45 -21.31 -9.70
N THR A 35 -7.07 -20.20 -10.11
CA THR A 35 -7.14 -19.81 -11.53
C THR A 35 -6.53 -18.43 -11.79
N ARG A 36 -7.12 -17.35 -11.25
CA ARG A 36 -6.68 -15.98 -11.56
C ARG A 36 -5.40 -15.60 -10.85
N VAL A 37 -5.31 -15.83 -9.55
CA VAL A 37 -4.13 -15.48 -8.76
C VAL A 37 -2.85 -16.10 -9.33
N PRO A 38 -2.80 -17.41 -9.66
CA PRO A 38 -1.63 -18.00 -10.33
C PRO A 38 -1.31 -17.37 -11.69
N GLY A 39 -2.34 -16.99 -12.46
CA GLY A 39 -2.17 -16.27 -13.73
C GLY A 39 -1.51 -14.91 -13.56
N ILE A 40 -1.93 -14.14 -12.55
CA ILE A 40 -1.37 -12.81 -12.27
C ILE A 40 0.09 -12.93 -11.84
N TRP A 41 0.42 -13.88 -10.95
CA TRP A 41 1.81 -14.15 -10.57
C TRP A 41 2.70 -14.51 -11.75
N LEU A 42 2.20 -15.38 -12.62
CA LEU A 42 2.92 -15.79 -13.83
C LEU A 42 3.21 -14.58 -14.72
N SER A 43 2.21 -13.72 -14.93
CA SER A 43 2.37 -12.50 -15.71
C SER A 43 3.36 -11.51 -15.08
N ILE A 44 3.33 -11.28 -13.76
CA ILE A 44 4.31 -10.38 -13.12
C ILE A 44 5.73 -10.93 -13.30
N ARG A 45 5.91 -12.24 -13.08
CA ARG A 45 7.21 -12.89 -13.24
C ARG A 45 7.72 -12.80 -14.68
N ASP A 46 6.87 -13.11 -15.65
CA ASP A 46 7.30 -13.25 -17.05
C ASP A 46 7.40 -11.88 -17.76
N ARG A 47 6.58 -10.89 -17.37
CA ARG A 47 6.47 -9.59 -18.07
C ARG A 47 7.10 -8.44 -17.32
N LEU A 48 7.03 -8.41 -15.99
CA LEU A 48 7.54 -7.31 -15.18
C LEU A 48 8.87 -7.62 -14.52
N THR A 49 9.18 -8.86 -14.17
CA THR A 49 10.42 -9.18 -13.42
C THR A 49 11.63 -9.28 -14.34
N GLY A 50 12.73 -8.61 -13.98
CA GLY A 50 13.96 -8.60 -14.77
C GLY A 50 15.22 -8.35 -13.95
N PRO A 51 16.40 -8.56 -14.57
CA PRO A 51 17.68 -8.28 -13.93
C PRO A 51 17.88 -6.76 -13.79
N VAL A 52 18.31 -6.32 -12.60
CA VAL A 52 18.67 -4.93 -12.30
C VAL A 52 20.10 -4.91 -11.72
N PRO A 53 21.00 -4.07 -12.26
CA PRO A 53 22.33 -3.88 -11.67
C PRO A 53 22.23 -3.30 -10.25
N ALA A 54 22.97 -3.89 -9.30
CA ALA A 54 23.06 -3.41 -7.91
C ALA A 54 24.51 -3.53 -7.43
N GLY A 55 25.33 -2.56 -7.83
CA GLY A 55 26.79 -2.59 -7.62
C GLY A 55 27.44 -3.72 -8.42
N GLN A 56 28.12 -4.66 -7.74
CA GLN A 56 28.75 -5.82 -8.38
C GLN A 56 27.82 -7.03 -8.55
N GLN A 57 26.55 -6.89 -8.17
CA GLN A 57 25.57 -7.98 -8.22
C GLN A 57 24.38 -7.59 -9.10
N THR A 58 23.56 -8.58 -9.44
CA THR A 58 22.30 -8.41 -10.15
C THR A 58 21.18 -8.87 -9.24
N VAL A 59 20.16 -8.03 -9.08
CA VAL A 59 18.92 -8.35 -8.36
C VAL A 59 17.79 -8.60 -9.34
N HIS A 60 16.74 -9.29 -8.92
CA HIS A 60 15.58 -9.62 -9.76
C HIS A 60 14.29 -9.08 -9.15
N LEU A 61 13.92 -7.88 -9.56
CA LEU A 61 12.73 -7.18 -9.06
C LEU A 61 11.75 -6.85 -10.20
N PRO A 62 10.45 -6.75 -9.91
CA PRO A 62 9.46 -6.36 -10.91
C PRO A 62 9.53 -4.85 -11.17
N PHE A 63 9.52 -4.50 -12.44
CA PHE A 63 9.39 -3.12 -12.92
C PHE A 63 7.93 -2.65 -12.80
N SER A 64 7.73 -1.33 -12.79
CA SER A 64 6.42 -0.70 -12.53
C SER A 64 5.35 -1.03 -13.59
N ALA A 65 5.75 -1.20 -14.86
CA ALA A 65 4.81 -1.40 -15.95
C ALA A 65 5.37 -2.25 -17.10
N PHE A 66 4.44 -2.86 -17.85
CA PHE A 66 4.69 -3.49 -19.14
C PHE A 66 3.58 -3.07 -20.11
N THR A 67 3.97 -2.42 -21.20
CA THR A 67 3.06 -1.83 -22.18
C THR A 67 3.09 -2.64 -23.47
N VAL A 68 1.91 -2.95 -23.99
CA VAL A 68 1.71 -3.58 -25.29
C VAL A 68 1.04 -2.57 -26.21
N THR A 69 1.71 -2.17 -27.28
CA THR A 69 1.14 -1.19 -28.23
C THR A 69 0.23 -1.86 -29.27
N LYS A 70 -0.29 -1.04 -30.19
CA LYS A 70 -1.41 -1.32 -31.11
C LYS A 70 -1.28 -2.59 -31.96
N THR A 71 -0.07 -2.99 -32.34
CA THR A 71 0.18 -4.19 -33.17
C THR A 71 0.02 -5.49 -32.37
N ARG A 72 0.02 -5.41 -31.03
CA ARG A 72 -0.12 -6.54 -30.09
C ARG A 72 0.92 -7.64 -30.33
N THR A 73 2.07 -7.28 -30.89
CA THR A 73 3.24 -8.15 -31.08
C THR A 73 4.26 -7.91 -29.98
N MET A 74 5.14 -8.89 -29.73
CA MET A 74 6.23 -8.73 -28.77
C MET A 74 7.25 -7.67 -29.20
N ASP A 75 7.38 -7.43 -30.51
CA ASP A 75 8.34 -6.46 -31.07
C ASP A 75 7.98 -5.01 -30.71
N ASP A 76 6.71 -4.75 -30.40
CA ASP A 76 6.20 -3.44 -30.00
C ASP A 76 5.68 -3.43 -28.55
N ALA A 77 6.16 -4.36 -27.72
CA ALA A 77 5.91 -4.38 -26.29
C ALA A 77 7.19 -3.99 -25.54
N TYR A 78 7.06 -3.18 -24.49
CA TYR A 78 8.21 -2.75 -23.71
C TYR A 78 7.89 -2.78 -22.22
N ARG A 79 8.92 -3.03 -21.43
CA ARG A 79 8.88 -2.92 -19.97
C ARG A 79 9.35 -1.52 -19.59
N SER A 80 8.75 -0.95 -18.55
CA SER A 80 9.26 0.29 -17.98
C SER A 80 10.71 0.11 -17.53
N THR A 81 11.45 1.22 -17.45
CA THR A 81 12.77 1.28 -16.84
C THR A 81 12.70 1.57 -15.35
N GLU A 82 11.51 1.80 -14.82
CA GLU A 82 11.30 2.25 -13.45
C GLU A 82 10.93 1.08 -12.54
N LEU A 83 11.49 1.11 -11.34
CA LEU A 83 11.11 0.30 -10.20
C LEU A 83 10.58 1.24 -9.13
N VAL A 84 9.34 1.00 -8.68
CA VAL A 84 8.67 1.80 -7.64
C VAL A 84 8.59 0.95 -6.39
N ALA A 85 9.17 1.43 -5.29
CA ALA A 85 9.30 0.66 -4.05
C ALA A 85 7.94 0.26 -3.47
N GLU A 86 6.97 1.17 -3.46
CA GLU A 86 5.61 0.92 -2.96
C GLU A 86 4.95 -0.27 -3.68
N ASP A 87 4.92 -0.25 -5.01
CA ASP A 87 4.37 -1.34 -5.84
C ASP A 87 5.06 -2.69 -5.57
N ILE A 88 6.37 -2.65 -5.41
CA ILE A 88 7.21 -3.81 -5.14
C ILE A 88 6.93 -4.37 -3.73
N LEU A 89 6.69 -3.50 -2.75
CA LEU A 89 6.36 -3.90 -1.38
C LEU A 89 4.95 -4.50 -1.29
N LEU A 90 3.99 -4.03 -2.08
CA LEU A 90 2.68 -4.69 -2.24
C LEU A 90 2.84 -6.12 -2.78
N TYR A 91 3.74 -6.32 -3.75
CA TYR A 91 4.07 -7.63 -4.27
C TYR A 91 4.74 -8.54 -3.21
N ALA A 92 5.56 -7.96 -2.32
CA ALA A 92 6.15 -8.67 -1.19
C ALA A 92 5.11 -9.10 -0.14
N GLN A 93 4.16 -8.22 0.19
CA GLN A 93 3.03 -8.55 1.07
C GLN A 93 2.26 -9.74 0.50
N ALA A 94 2.00 -9.75 -0.82
CA ALA A 94 1.35 -10.87 -1.48
C ALA A 94 2.16 -12.17 -1.32
N MET A 95 3.49 -12.16 -1.47
CA MET A 95 4.32 -13.36 -1.26
C MET A 95 4.18 -13.91 0.16
N ALA A 96 4.19 -13.02 1.16
CA ALA A 96 4.03 -13.40 2.56
C ALA A 96 2.63 -14.00 2.81
N GLU A 97 1.56 -13.33 2.38
CA GLU A 97 0.17 -13.78 2.54
C GLU A 97 -0.12 -15.12 1.84
N GLN A 98 0.60 -15.45 0.77
CA GLN A 98 0.44 -16.72 0.05
C GLN A 98 1.31 -17.86 0.55
N GLY A 99 2.15 -17.59 1.55
CA GLY A 99 3.04 -18.62 2.04
C GLY A 99 4.24 -18.91 1.12
N ARG A 100 4.64 -17.98 0.25
CA ARG A 100 5.79 -18.13 -0.67
C ARG A 100 7.13 -17.81 0.00
N ARG A 101 7.49 -18.59 1.02
CA ARG A 101 8.65 -18.35 1.89
C ARG A 101 9.97 -18.12 1.14
N ALA A 102 10.32 -19.02 0.22
CA ALA A 102 11.60 -18.95 -0.48
C ALA A 102 11.71 -17.71 -1.37
N ASP A 103 10.62 -17.40 -2.08
CA ASP A 103 10.54 -16.22 -2.94
C ASP A 103 10.62 -14.94 -2.11
N PHE A 104 9.90 -14.87 -0.97
CA PHE A 104 9.94 -13.72 -0.07
C PHE A 104 11.35 -13.47 0.50
N LEU A 105 12.06 -14.52 0.93
CA LEU A 105 13.41 -14.36 1.48
C LEU A 105 14.43 -13.92 0.43
N SER A 106 14.29 -14.39 -0.82
CA SER A 106 15.10 -13.94 -1.95
C SER A 106 14.78 -12.49 -2.33
N PHE A 107 13.49 -12.16 -2.39
CA PHE A 107 13.01 -10.80 -2.59
C PHE A 107 13.61 -9.84 -1.56
N MET A 108 13.62 -10.24 -0.28
CA MET A 108 14.14 -9.40 0.80
C MET A 108 15.61 -9.04 0.58
N ASP A 109 16.45 -9.99 0.18
CA ASP A 109 17.86 -9.72 -0.15
C ASP A 109 18.01 -8.72 -1.30
N ASP A 110 17.18 -8.87 -2.32
CA ASP A 110 17.19 -8.03 -3.52
C ASP A 110 16.68 -6.61 -3.24
N PHE A 111 15.58 -6.50 -2.49
CA PHE A 111 14.99 -5.22 -2.10
C PHE A 111 15.89 -4.43 -1.16
N GLU A 112 16.39 -5.06 -0.09
CA GLU A 112 17.27 -4.39 0.88
C GLU A 112 18.54 -3.86 0.19
N ARG A 113 19.09 -4.61 -0.78
CA ARG A 113 20.27 -4.19 -1.53
C ARG A 113 20.01 -2.99 -2.43
N LEU A 114 18.85 -2.93 -3.07
CA LEU A 114 18.56 -1.88 -4.04
C LEU A 114 17.99 -0.63 -3.38
N PHE A 115 17.05 -0.79 -2.47
CA PHE A 115 16.24 0.29 -1.90
C PHE A 115 16.69 0.74 -0.51
N LEU A 116 17.36 -0.10 0.28
CA LEU A 116 17.79 0.24 1.65
C LEU A 116 19.30 0.54 1.74
N GLN A 117 19.81 1.35 0.81
CA GLN A 117 21.23 1.74 0.73
C GLN A 117 21.63 2.87 1.70
N GLY A 118 20.66 3.55 2.31
CA GLY A 118 20.87 4.71 3.20
C GLY A 118 20.16 4.58 4.55
N THR A 119 19.81 5.74 5.12
CA THR A 119 19.05 5.82 6.38
C THR A 119 17.56 5.52 6.13
N ASN A 120 17.05 5.99 4.99
CA ASN A 120 15.69 5.74 4.54
C ASN A 120 15.70 4.90 3.25
N PRO A 121 14.58 4.22 2.95
CA PRO A 121 14.35 3.60 1.67
C PRO A 121 14.26 4.65 0.58
N VAL A 122 14.67 4.27 -0.62
CA VAL A 122 14.48 5.07 -1.83
C VAL A 122 13.11 4.74 -2.43
N GLU A 123 12.37 5.73 -2.88
CA GLU A 123 11.06 5.56 -3.50
C GLU A 123 11.11 4.92 -4.88
N ARG A 124 12.09 5.33 -5.70
CA ARG A 124 12.18 4.94 -7.09
C ARG A 124 13.60 4.62 -7.50
N VAL A 125 13.74 3.64 -8.38
CA VAL A 125 14.98 3.36 -9.10
C VAL A 125 14.70 3.33 -10.61
N ILE A 126 15.48 4.08 -11.38
CA ILE A 126 15.40 4.13 -12.84
C ILE A 126 16.61 3.42 -13.42
N VAL A 127 16.39 2.47 -14.33
CA VAL A 127 17.42 1.64 -14.94
C VAL A 127 17.55 1.99 -16.42
N THR A 128 18.65 2.65 -16.77
CA THR A 128 18.89 3.15 -18.13
C THR A 128 20.23 2.65 -18.64
N ALA A 129 20.20 1.76 -19.65
CA ALA A 129 21.38 1.35 -20.42
C ALA A 129 22.66 0.98 -19.60
N GLY A 130 22.50 0.44 -18.39
CA GLY A 130 23.60 0.05 -17.51
C GLY A 130 23.82 0.98 -16.31
N ASP A 131 23.19 2.15 -16.31
CA ASP A 131 23.17 3.08 -15.20
C ASP A 131 21.92 2.89 -14.34
N VAL A 132 22.05 3.26 -13.07
CA VAL A 132 20.99 3.19 -12.06
C VAL A 132 20.88 4.54 -11.40
N GLU A 133 19.75 5.20 -11.63
CA GLU A 133 19.41 6.45 -10.96
C GLU A 133 18.47 6.15 -9.78
N VAL A 134 18.77 6.77 -8.66
CA VAL A 134 18.11 6.54 -7.38
C VAL A 134 17.30 7.79 -7.06
N GLY A 135 16.01 7.60 -6.79
CA GLY A 135 15.05 8.67 -6.52
C GLY A 135 15.17 9.27 -5.12
N ARG A 136 14.09 9.92 -4.69
CA ARG A 136 13.99 10.53 -3.35
C ARG A 136 13.95 9.44 -2.28
N GLU A 137 14.51 9.76 -1.11
CA GLU A 137 14.30 8.99 0.11
C GLU A 137 12.90 9.25 0.68
N ASP A 138 12.19 8.20 1.06
CA ASP A 138 10.86 8.31 1.67
C ASP A 138 10.73 7.38 2.88
N TYR A 139 10.39 7.96 4.03
CA TYR A 139 10.24 7.24 5.28
C TYR A 139 8.96 6.39 5.31
N ALA A 140 7.91 6.75 4.55
CA ALA A 140 6.65 6.02 4.52
C ALA A 140 6.86 4.57 4.07
N LEU A 141 7.84 4.34 3.19
CA LEU A 141 8.23 3.02 2.70
C LEU A 141 8.73 2.06 3.79
N TRP A 142 9.19 2.59 4.94
CA TRP A 142 9.46 1.73 6.09
C TRP A 142 8.18 1.07 6.61
N PHE A 143 7.04 1.75 6.63
CA PHE A 143 5.77 1.13 7.04
C PHE A 143 5.36 0.00 6.10
N ASP A 144 5.43 0.22 4.78
CA ASP A 144 5.08 -0.80 3.80
C ASP A 144 5.99 -2.03 3.88
N TYR A 145 7.29 -1.79 4.11
CA TYR A 145 8.26 -2.86 4.23
C TYR A 145 8.08 -3.63 5.55
N GLU A 146 7.88 -2.92 6.66
CA GLU A 146 7.55 -3.53 7.95
C GLU A 146 6.26 -4.34 7.87
N LYS A 147 5.22 -3.87 7.17
CA LYS A 147 3.98 -4.65 6.96
C LYS A 147 4.27 -6.00 6.31
N ALA A 148 5.09 -6.00 5.25
CA ALA A 148 5.49 -7.23 4.55
C ALA A 148 6.31 -8.16 5.48
N LEU A 149 7.26 -7.61 6.25
CA LEU A 149 8.08 -8.36 7.20
C LEU A 149 7.25 -8.96 8.35
N LEU A 150 6.30 -8.20 8.90
CA LEU A 150 5.43 -8.63 9.99
C LEU A 150 4.49 -9.74 9.53
N LEU A 151 3.93 -9.64 8.32
CA LEU A 151 3.16 -10.72 7.69
C LEU A 151 4.00 -11.99 7.51
N ALA A 152 5.24 -11.84 7.04
CA ALA A 152 6.16 -12.96 6.92
C ALA A 152 6.54 -13.55 8.28
N TRP A 153 6.79 -12.72 9.30
CA TRP A 153 7.12 -13.14 10.67
C TRP A 153 6.01 -13.97 11.30
N GLN A 154 4.74 -13.56 11.13
CA GLN A 154 3.58 -14.31 11.64
C GLN A 154 3.53 -15.74 11.10
N ARG A 155 4.03 -15.96 9.89
CA ARG A 155 4.04 -17.27 9.23
C ARG A 155 5.34 -18.03 9.46
N TRP A 156 6.46 -17.32 9.42
CA TRP A 156 7.82 -17.86 9.45
C TRP A 156 8.70 -16.99 10.37
N PRO A 157 8.63 -17.20 11.69
CA PRO A 157 9.46 -16.46 12.62
C PRO A 157 10.94 -16.86 12.44
N GLU A 158 11.70 -16.05 11.73
CA GLU A 158 13.11 -16.28 11.40
C GLU A 158 14.00 -15.11 11.80
N ALA A 159 15.18 -15.44 12.32
CA ALA A 159 16.13 -14.44 12.82
C ALA A 159 16.47 -13.35 11.78
N LYS A 160 16.49 -13.69 10.49
CA LYS A 160 16.73 -12.72 9.40
C LYS A 160 15.60 -11.69 9.30
N ILE A 161 14.34 -12.15 9.35
CA ILE A 161 13.16 -11.27 9.33
C ILE A 161 13.12 -10.41 10.60
N GLU A 162 13.37 -11.00 11.78
CA GLU A 162 13.46 -10.24 13.03
C GLU A 162 14.54 -9.17 12.98
N GLN A 163 15.70 -9.47 12.38
CA GLN A 163 16.78 -8.50 12.22
C GLN A 163 16.35 -7.32 11.35
N SER A 164 15.66 -7.57 10.23
CA SER A 164 15.13 -6.51 9.37
C SER A 164 14.06 -5.69 10.07
N ILE A 165 13.14 -6.31 10.82
CA ILE A 165 12.14 -5.61 11.65
C ILE A 165 12.83 -4.68 12.67
N ARG A 166 13.87 -5.19 13.36
CA ARG A 166 14.63 -4.38 14.32
C ARG A 166 15.35 -3.21 13.66
N ARG A 167 15.78 -3.35 12.40
CA ARG A 167 16.36 -2.26 11.62
C ARG A 167 15.31 -1.21 11.29
N GLY A 168 14.12 -1.57 10.84
CA GLY A 168 13.06 -0.61 10.55
C GLY A 168 12.53 0.05 11.81
N ILE A 169 12.42 -0.65 12.95
CA ILE A 169 12.16 -0.03 14.26
C ILE A 169 13.19 1.06 14.57
N ALA A 170 14.48 0.79 14.39
CA ALA A 170 15.53 1.76 14.65
C ALA A 170 15.45 2.98 13.71
N ALA A 171 14.91 2.81 12.50
CA ALA A 171 14.72 3.90 11.54
C ALA A 171 13.42 4.69 11.78
N LEU A 172 12.33 4.02 12.15
CA LEU A 172 11.03 4.62 12.44
C LEU A 172 11.00 5.31 13.79
N LYS A 173 11.66 4.75 14.82
CA LYS A 173 11.57 5.27 16.20
C LYS A 173 11.96 6.75 16.32
N PRO A 174 13.06 7.25 15.70
CA PRO A 174 13.38 8.68 15.68
C PRO A 174 12.25 9.57 15.17
N LEU A 175 11.42 9.03 14.27
CA LEU A 175 10.23 9.72 13.79
C LEU A 175 9.21 9.94 14.90
N PHE A 176 9.34 9.41 16.12
CA PHE A 176 8.34 9.58 17.18
C PHE A 176 8.92 10.14 18.50
N LEU A 177 10.20 10.51 18.53
CA LEU A 177 10.93 10.82 19.77
C LEU A 177 10.81 12.28 20.26
N SER A 178 9.87 13.08 19.74
CA SER A 178 9.60 14.44 20.24
C SER A 178 8.11 14.79 20.17
N ASP A 179 7.30 14.39 21.17
CA ASP A 179 5.90 14.80 21.37
C ASP A 179 4.94 14.76 20.15
N GLY A 180 5.30 14.01 19.10
CA GLY A 180 4.63 14.04 17.79
C GLY A 180 5.68 13.75 16.70
N LEU A 181 5.26 13.27 15.52
CA LEU A 181 6.20 12.66 14.58
C LEU A 181 7.36 13.63 14.17
N GLY A 182 8.60 13.27 14.51
CA GLY A 182 9.87 13.90 14.16
C GLY A 182 10.45 13.40 12.83
N LYS A 183 9.72 13.68 11.74
CA LYS A 183 10.09 13.78 10.32
C LYS A 183 8.94 13.19 9.50
N ALA A 184 8.12 14.06 8.96
CA ALA A 184 7.33 13.79 7.77
C ALA A 184 7.63 14.90 6.77
N ALA A 185 7.44 14.55 5.50
CA ALA A 185 7.90 15.14 4.26
C ALA A 185 8.02 16.68 4.24
N ASP A 186 8.91 17.19 3.37
CA ASP A 186 8.74 18.54 2.83
C ASP A 186 7.27 18.73 2.49
N ILE A 187 6.68 19.85 2.94
CA ILE A 187 5.29 20.24 2.63
C ILE A 187 5.11 19.97 1.14
N PRO A 188 4.26 19.00 0.74
CA PRO A 188 4.08 18.73 -0.67
C PRO A 188 3.72 20.04 -1.37
N ASP A 189 4.34 20.31 -2.53
CA ASP A 189 4.14 21.57 -3.29
C ASP A 189 2.64 21.83 -3.59
N ASP A 190 1.83 20.77 -3.48
CA ASP A 190 0.39 20.72 -3.65
C ASP A 190 -0.41 20.72 -2.33
N VAL A 191 0.11 21.13 -1.16
CA VAL A 191 -0.78 21.42 -0.01
C VAL A 191 -1.20 22.89 -0.03
N THR A 192 -2.44 23.15 -0.43
CA THR A 192 -2.99 24.50 -0.41
C THR A 192 -3.51 24.84 0.97
N TYR A 193 -2.93 25.88 1.59
CA TYR A 193 -3.33 26.42 2.88
C TYR A 193 -4.77 26.96 2.84
N PRO A 194 -5.72 26.42 3.62
CA PRO A 194 -6.96 27.11 3.87
C PRO A 194 -6.77 28.03 5.09
N TRP A 195 -6.07 29.15 4.94
CA TRP A 195 -6.22 30.25 5.90
C TRP A 195 -7.56 30.92 5.65
N VAL A 196 -8.60 30.49 6.36
CA VAL A 196 -9.72 31.39 6.70
C VAL A 196 -9.57 31.75 8.18
N SER A 197 -8.54 32.54 8.52
CA SER A 197 -8.64 33.30 9.76
C SER A 197 -9.68 34.39 9.56
N SER A 198 -10.48 34.64 10.59
CA SER A 198 -11.43 35.75 10.63
C SER A 198 -10.79 37.13 10.50
N ASP A 199 -9.45 37.22 10.53
CA ASP A 199 -8.68 38.45 10.44
C ASP A 199 -8.05 38.58 9.04
N ILE A 200 -8.76 39.32 8.18
CA ILE A 200 -8.32 39.67 6.83
C ILE A 200 -7.03 40.50 6.94
N THR A 201 -5.88 39.86 6.72
CA THR A 201 -4.67 40.54 6.25
C THR A 201 -4.37 40.04 4.83
N PRO A 202 -4.22 40.94 3.84
CA PRO A 202 -4.26 40.60 2.40
C PRO A 202 -2.95 40.00 1.87
N THR A 203 -2.15 39.37 2.73
CA THR A 203 -0.93 38.68 2.33
C THR A 203 -0.82 37.44 3.20
N PRO A 204 -0.92 36.22 2.62
CA PRO A 204 -0.64 35.01 3.36
C PRO A 204 0.77 35.14 3.93
N ALA A 205 0.91 35.04 5.24
CA ALA A 205 2.23 34.82 5.81
C ALA A 205 2.78 33.53 5.20
N PRO A 206 4.07 33.45 4.83
CA PRO A 206 4.65 32.17 4.47
C PRO A 206 4.43 31.21 5.64
N PRO A 207 4.17 29.91 5.37
CA PRO A 207 4.06 28.95 6.45
C PRO A 207 5.31 29.01 7.32
N PRO A 208 5.16 28.95 8.66
CA PRO A 208 6.28 28.78 9.58
C PRO A 208 7.24 27.71 9.07
N GLU A 209 8.55 27.98 9.12
CA GLU A 209 9.60 27.05 8.65
C GLU A 209 9.62 25.71 9.44
N ASP A 210 8.85 25.61 10.53
CA ASP A 210 8.76 24.45 11.43
C ASP A 210 7.40 23.71 11.36
N GLU A 211 6.54 24.07 10.41
CA GLU A 211 5.17 23.55 10.31
C GLU A 211 5.17 22.16 9.67
N ARG A 212 4.72 21.13 10.40
CA ARG A 212 4.82 19.70 10.02
C ARG A 212 3.48 19.12 9.62
N ILE A 213 3.44 18.46 8.47
CA ILE A 213 2.24 17.78 7.93
C ILE A 213 2.49 16.28 7.90
N ILE A 214 1.51 15.51 8.34
CA ILE A 214 1.55 14.05 8.36
C ILE A 214 0.39 13.52 7.52
N ILE A 215 0.70 12.87 6.41
CA ILE A 215 -0.29 12.28 5.51
C ILE A 215 -0.82 11.01 6.17
N LEU A 216 -2.14 10.92 6.36
CA LEU A 216 -2.73 9.83 7.11
C LEU A 216 -2.64 8.47 6.40
N ALA A 217 -2.59 8.46 5.07
CA ALA A 217 -2.41 7.24 4.29
C ALA A 217 -0.99 6.65 4.37
N GLU A 218 0.02 7.46 4.72
CA GLU A 218 1.41 7.00 4.91
C GLU A 218 1.63 6.34 6.27
N LEU A 219 0.66 6.46 7.19
CA LEU A 219 0.69 5.84 8.51
C LEU A 219 -0.07 4.51 8.53
N ASP A 220 0.68 3.42 8.64
CA ASP A 220 0.09 2.10 8.86
C ASP A 220 -0.09 1.83 10.36
N LEU A 221 -1.34 1.96 10.83
CA LEU A 221 -1.72 1.78 12.22
C LEU A 221 -1.58 0.31 12.67
N TYR A 222 -1.76 -0.65 11.77
CA TYR A 222 -1.53 -2.05 12.07
C TYR A 222 -0.04 -2.32 12.31
N VAL A 223 0.83 -1.75 11.50
CA VAL A 223 2.28 -1.85 11.69
C VAL A 223 2.67 -1.29 13.05
N LEU A 224 2.16 -0.11 13.44
CA LEU A 224 2.43 0.44 14.76
C LEU A 224 2.01 -0.50 15.91
N ASP A 225 0.80 -1.06 15.85
CA ASP A 225 0.32 -2.05 16.83
C ASP A 225 1.22 -3.30 16.86
N ALA A 226 1.58 -3.82 15.69
CA ALA A 226 2.36 -5.04 15.56
C ALA A 226 3.82 -4.88 16.02
N LEU A 227 4.43 -3.72 15.78
CA LEU A 227 5.79 -3.40 16.23
C LEU A 227 5.91 -3.31 17.75
N ALA A 228 4.79 -3.11 18.47
CA ALA A 228 4.77 -3.13 19.94
C ALA A 228 5.24 -4.47 20.54
N ALA A 229 5.17 -5.56 19.77
CA ALA A 229 5.73 -6.85 20.18
C ALA A 229 7.27 -6.86 20.26
N PHE A 230 7.93 -5.95 19.53
CA PHE A 230 9.39 -5.87 19.40
C PHE A 230 9.98 -4.68 20.16
N ASP A 231 9.23 -3.58 20.28
CA ASP A 231 9.57 -2.38 21.05
C ASP A 231 8.29 -1.76 21.65
N ALA A 232 8.20 -1.76 22.99
CA ALA A 232 6.98 -1.35 23.70
C ALA A 232 6.58 0.12 23.51
N ASP A 233 7.49 1.00 23.07
CA ASP A 233 7.16 2.40 22.80
C ASP A 233 6.13 2.55 21.67
N PHE A 234 6.10 1.59 20.73
CA PHE A 234 5.16 1.59 19.59
C PHE A 234 3.71 1.40 19.99
N ALA A 235 3.42 0.78 21.15
CA ALA A 235 2.06 0.72 21.68
C ALA A 235 1.48 2.12 21.94
N ARG A 236 2.30 3.02 22.52
CA ARG A 236 1.90 4.40 22.77
C ARG A 236 1.69 5.18 21.47
N TYR A 237 2.55 4.96 20.48
CA TYR A 237 2.42 5.61 19.16
C TYR A 237 1.14 5.15 18.46
N TYR A 238 0.87 3.84 18.47
CA TYR A 238 -0.36 3.26 17.95
C TYR A 238 -1.61 3.87 18.58
N GLU A 239 -1.70 3.89 19.92
CA GLU A 239 -2.88 4.41 20.63
C GLU A 239 -3.16 5.88 20.28
N SER A 240 -2.10 6.71 20.23
CA SER A 240 -2.21 8.12 19.86
C SER A 240 -2.71 8.30 18.43
N TRP A 241 -2.08 7.62 17.47
CA TRP A 241 -2.41 7.77 16.05
C TRP A 241 -3.74 7.13 15.67
N LEU A 242 -4.15 6.07 16.35
CA LEU A 242 -5.48 5.49 16.18
C LEU A 242 -6.56 6.51 16.57
N ALA A 243 -6.39 7.22 17.69
CA ALA A 243 -7.33 8.24 18.14
C ALA A 243 -7.42 9.41 17.16
N THR A 244 -6.27 9.93 16.70
CA THR A 244 -6.19 11.01 15.70
C THR A 244 -6.81 10.61 14.37
N ALA A 245 -6.41 9.47 13.79
CA ALA A 245 -6.93 9.02 12.50
C ALA A 245 -8.43 8.71 12.56
N SER A 246 -8.91 8.10 13.65
CA SER A 246 -10.35 7.81 13.83
C SER A 246 -11.19 9.08 13.92
N SER A 247 -10.65 10.13 14.54
CA SER A 247 -11.32 11.42 14.70
C SER A 247 -11.25 12.31 13.44
N SER A 248 -10.48 11.90 12.43
CA SER A 248 -10.29 12.63 11.17
C SER A 248 -11.44 12.44 10.17
N ILE A 249 -12.37 11.50 10.42
CA ILE A 249 -13.48 11.24 9.49
C ILE A 249 -14.47 12.41 9.55
N ALA A 250 -14.68 13.05 8.40
CA ALA A 250 -15.54 14.22 8.29
C ALA A 250 -16.97 13.91 8.75
N ALA A 251 -17.45 14.68 9.73
CA ALA A 251 -18.84 14.60 10.20
C ALA A 251 -19.83 15.29 9.24
N VAL A 252 -19.34 16.16 8.35
CA VAL A 252 -20.14 16.94 7.40
C VAL A 252 -19.52 16.83 6.01
N GLY A 253 -20.36 16.55 5.00
CA GLY A 253 -19.92 16.35 3.62
C GLY A 253 -19.76 14.87 3.27
N ALA A 254 -18.81 14.57 2.39
CA ALA A 254 -18.44 13.18 2.10
C ALA A 254 -17.78 12.55 3.34
N PRO A 255 -18.12 11.30 3.70
CA PRO A 255 -17.63 10.65 4.92
C PRO A 255 -16.19 10.14 4.72
N PHE A 256 -15.26 11.03 4.42
CA PHE A 256 -13.85 10.71 4.18
C PHE A 256 -12.98 11.11 5.38
N PRO A 257 -11.91 10.36 5.68
CA PRO A 257 -10.89 10.81 6.61
C PRO A 257 -10.20 12.06 6.06
N ALA A 258 -9.58 12.82 6.94
CA ALA A 258 -8.69 13.90 6.53
C ALA A 258 -7.56 13.33 5.65
N TYR A 259 -7.07 14.14 4.73
CA TYR A 259 -5.88 13.84 3.94
C TYR A 259 -4.64 13.79 4.84
N ALA A 260 -4.50 14.79 5.71
CA ALA A 260 -3.34 14.94 6.57
C ALA A 260 -3.69 15.64 7.90
N VAL A 261 -2.73 15.65 8.81
CA VAL A 261 -2.80 16.34 10.11
C VAL A 261 -1.61 17.28 10.25
N TRP A 262 -1.88 18.51 10.70
CA TRP A 262 -0.88 19.43 11.20
C TRP A 262 -0.40 19.00 12.58
N ALA A 263 0.86 18.60 12.68
CA ALA A 263 1.40 18.02 13.92
C ALA A 263 1.52 19.03 15.08
N ALA A 264 1.55 20.34 14.79
CA ALA A 264 1.71 21.36 15.81
C ALA A 264 0.44 21.57 16.65
N ASP A 265 -0.72 21.54 16.00
CA ASP A 265 -2.02 21.91 16.59
C ASP A 265 -3.10 20.83 16.44
N ASP A 266 -2.73 19.62 15.98
CA ASP A 266 -3.62 18.50 15.67
C ASP A 266 -4.78 18.88 14.70
N ALA A 267 -4.52 19.82 13.80
CA ALA A 267 -5.54 20.31 12.86
C ALA A 267 -5.64 19.42 11.61
N TYR A 268 -6.87 19.05 11.23
CA TYR A 268 -7.12 18.22 10.05
C TYR A 268 -7.10 19.01 8.75
N ILE A 269 -6.38 18.48 7.75
CA ILE A 269 -6.34 18.95 6.37
C ILE A 269 -7.14 17.95 5.54
N TYR A 270 -8.23 18.38 4.92
CA TYR A 270 -9.07 17.50 4.10
C TYR A 270 -8.78 17.58 2.59
N VAL A 271 -8.12 18.66 2.16
CA VAL A 271 -7.97 19.01 0.74
C VAL A 271 -6.52 18.78 0.31
N GLN A 272 -6.34 18.20 -0.87
CA GLN A 272 -5.07 18.14 -1.57
C GLN A 272 -5.08 19.13 -2.75
N GLY A 273 -4.13 20.05 -2.74
CA GLY A 273 -3.95 21.08 -3.75
C GLY A 273 -5.07 22.10 -3.80
N ASP A 274 -5.11 22.84 -4.91
CA ASP A 274 -6.14 23.83 -5.18
C ASP A 274 -7.49 23.18 -5.54
N SER A 275 -7.53 21.85 -5.61
CA SER A 275 -8.70 21.07 -5.95
C SER A 275 -9.48 20.74 -4.68
N PHE A 276 -10.76 21.09 -4.59
CA PHE A 276 -11.65 20.65 -3.49
C PHE A 276 -12.03 19.15 -3.61
N SER A 277 -11.05 18.32 -3.94
CA SER A 277 -11.16 16.89 -4.11
C SER A 277 -10.08 16.15 -3.34
N VAL A 278 -10.33 14.86 -3.11
CA VAL A 278 -9.41 13.94 -2.45
C VAL A 278 -9.23 12.70 -3.34
N SER A 279 -8.01 12.15 -3.34
CA SER A 279 -7.72 10.87 -3.98
C SER A 279 -8.45 9.74 -3.27
N ALA A 280 -9.14 8.90 -4.05
CA ALA A 280 -9.80 7.70 -3.55
C ALA A 280 -8.80 6.69 -2.98
N GLU A 281 -7.57 6.66 -3.51
CA GLU A 281 -6.49 5.82 -2.99
C GLU A 281 -6.14 6.21 -1.56
N THR A 282 -5.85 7.48 -1.31
CA THR A 282 -5.55 8.00 0.02
C THR A 282 -6.68 7.72 1.02
N VAL A 283 -7.92 7.93 0.59
CA VAL A 283 -9.11 7.65 1.41
C VAL A 283 -9.20 6.16 1.74
N LEU A 284 -9.14 5.27 0.73
CA LEU A 284 -9.29 3.83 0.92
C LEU A 284 -8.14 3.24 1.74
N THR A 285 -6.91 3.69 1.54
CA THR A 285 -5.73 3.25 2.32
C THR A 285 -5.87 3.64 3.78
N THR A 286 -6.27 4.89 4.08
CA THR A 286 -6.51 5.35 5.45
C THR A 286 -7.63 4.56 6.12
N LEU A 287 -8.75 4.36 5.41
CA LEU A 287 -9.88 3.56 5.92
C LEU A 287 -9.50 2.09 6.12
N LEU A 288 -8.66 1.51 5.25
CA LEU A 288 -8.16 0.15 5.40
C LEU A 288 -7.29 0.03 6.66
N SER A 289 -6.36 0.96 6.88
CA SER A 289 -5.52 1.02 8.09
C SER A 289 -6.37 1.09 9.37
N LEU A 290 -7.44 1.90 9.37
CA LEU A 290 -8.42 1.97 10.46
C LEU A 290 -9.20 0.66 10.64
N ALA A 291 -9.72 0.09 9.56
CA ALA A 291 -10.47 -1.18 9.59
C ALA A 291 -9.61 -2.34 10.05
N GLU A 292 -8.34 -2.36 9.65
CA GLU A 292 -7.36 -3.34 10.11
C GLU A 292 -7.16 -3.26 11.63
N CYS A 293 -7.41 -2.10 12.22
CA CYS A 293 -7.41 -1.80 13.66
C CYS A 293 -8.75 -1.96 14.37
N GLY A 294 -9.76 -2.53 13.69
CA GLY A 294 -11.07 -2.78 14.28
C GLY A 294 -11.99 -1.55 14.32
N VAL A 295 -11.57 -0.42 13.74
CA VAL A 295 -12.43 0.76 13.57
C VAL A 295 -13.27 0.57 12.31
N LYS A 296 -14.59 0.58 12.45
CA LYS A 296 -15.53 0.41 11.32
C LYS A 296 -16.14 1.75 10.91
N PRO A 297 -15.66 2.37 9.83
CA PRO A 297 -16.18 3.65 9.36
C PRO A 297 -17.45 3.44 8.54
N GLU A 298 -18.56 3.10 9.20
CA GLU A 298 -19.83 2.67 8.56
C GLU A 298 -20.31 3.63 7.45
N ALA A 299 -20.26 4.95 7.68
CA ALA A 299 -20.68 5.93 6.69
C ALA A 299 -19.81 5.89 5.42
N SER A 300 -18.50 5.67 5.56
CA SER A 300 -17.56 5.53 4.44
C SER A 300 -17.78 4.21 3.71
N LEU A 301 -17.99 3.12 4.44
CA LEU A 301 -18.29 1.80 3.86
C LEU A 301 -19.59 1.85 3.04
N ASP A 302 -20.64 2.44 3.61
CA ASP A 302 -21.92 2.66 2.93
C ASP A 302 -21.76 3.50 1.66
N PHE A 303 -20.95 4.56 1.70
CA PHE A 303 -20.67 5.40 0.53
C PHE A 303 -20.12 4.58 -0.66
N PHE A 304 -19.07 3.79 -0.43
CA PHE A 304 -18.47 2.96 -1.48
C PHE A 304 -19.39 1.83 -1.92
N ARG A 305 -20.12 1.22 -0.98
CA ARG A 305 -21.09 0.16 -1.28
C ARG A 305 -22.20 0.66 -2.21
N GLN A 306 -22.77 1.83 -1.93
CA GLN A 306 -23.81 2.43 -2.78
C GLN A 306 -23.28 2.78 -4.17
N ALA A 307 -22.06 3.33 -4.28
CA ALA A 307 -21.44 3.61 -5.58
C ALA A 307 -21.33 2.35 -6.47
N LEU A 308 -21.03 1.19 -5.87
CA LEU A 308 -20.96 -0.09 -6.58
C LEU A 308 -22.35 -0.68 -6.88
N LEU A 309 -23.30 -0.62 -5.93
CA LEU A 309 -24.67 -1.12 -6.10
C LEU A 309 -25.43 -0.36 -7.20
N ASP A 310 -25.24 0.95 -7.28
CA ASP A 310 -25.85 1.81 -8.30
C ASP A 310 -25.25 1.59 -9.70
N GLY A 311 -24.21 0.75 -9.82
CA GLY A 311 -23.48 0.53 -11.07
C GLY A 311 -22.61 1.72 -11.51
N ARG A 312 -22.45 2.75 -10.66
CA ARG A 312 -21.61 3.92 -10.94
C ARG A 312 -20.12 3.58 -10.92
N GLY A 313 -19.73 2.57 -10.14
CA GLY A 313 -18.34 2.21 -9.96
C GLY A 313 -17.60 3.18 -9.04
N LEU A 314 -16.29 2.97 -8.89
CA LEU A 314 -15.42 3.89 -8.17
C LEU A 314 -14.78 4.90 -9.14
N ASN A 315 -14.34 6.02 -8.60
CA ASN A 315 -13.64 7.08 -9.31
C ASN A 315 -12.29 7.34 -8.64
N GLN A 316 -11.32 7.87 -9.38
CA GLN A 316 -9.99 8.17 -8.82
C GLN A 316 -10.04 9.31 -7.80
N HIS A 317 -10.93 10.28 -7.99
CA HIS A 317 -11.07 11.40 -7.06
C HIS A 317 -12.53 11.69 -6.74
N TYR A 318 -12.75 12.25 -5.55
CA TYR A 318 -14.06 12.65 -5.07
C TYR A 318 -14.02 14.06 -4.50
N ARG A 319 -15.08 14.82 -4.74
CA ARG A 319 -15.26 16.14 -4.13
C ARG A 319 -15.61 15.97 -2.65
N ILE A 320 -14.93 16.71 -1.78
CA ILE A 320 -15.06 16.55 -0.32
C ILE A 320 -16.43 17.01 0.19
N SER A 321 -17.03 18.03 -0.44
CA SER A 321 -18.29 18.63 0.03
C SER A 321 -19.50 17.71 -0.09
N ASP A 322 -19.56 16.86 -1.12
CA ASP A 322 -20.74 16.08 -1.48
C ASP A 322 -20.45 14.64 -1.94
N GLY A 323 -19.18 14.26 -2.08
CA GLY A 323 -18.76 12.94 -2.54
C GLY A 323 -19.01 12.71 -4.03
N ALA A 324 -19.23 13.77 -4.82
CA ALA A 324 -19.38 13.63 -6.27
C ALA A 324 -18.05 13.19 -6.91
N PRO A 325 -18.07 12.26 -7.88
CA PRO A 325 -16.85 11.85 -8.58
C PRO A 325 -16.25 13.01 -9.37
N VAL A 326 -14.92 13.09 -9.42
CA VAL A 326 -14.16 14.11 -10.15
C VAL A 326 -13.08 13.43 -10.98
N GLY A 327 -13.10 13.64 -12.29
CA GLY A 327 -12.10 13.06 -13.19
C GLY A 327 -12.42 11.62 -13.60
N GLU A 328 -11.38 10.80 -13.69
CA GLU A 328 -11.42 9.49 -14.35
C GLU A 328 -11.99 8.37 -13.46
N PRO A 329 -12.66 7.37 -14.06
CA PRO A 329 -13.02 6.15 -13.35
C PRO A 329 -11.82 5.45 -12.71
N ALA A 330 -12.09 4.70 -11.65
CA ALA A 330 -11.11 3.88 -10.96
C ALA A 330 -10.59 2.71 -11.82
N PHE A 331 -9.34 2.32 -11.59
CA PHE A 331 -8.74 1.09 -12.12
C PHE A 331 -8.79 -0.06 -11.10
N ALA A 332 -8.18 -1.19 -11.45
CA ALA A 332 -8.20 -2.43 -10.68
C ALA A 332 -7.72 -2.25 -9.23
N ASP A 333 -6.66 -1.47 -9.02
CA ASP A 333 -6.10 -1.12 -7.73
C ASP A 333 -7.13 -0.63 -6.69
N LEU A 334 -7.99 0.32 -7.05
CA LEU A 334 -8.98 0.89 -6.10
C LEU A 334 -10.09 -0.10 -5.78
N TYR A 335 -10.51 -0.94 -6.73
CA TYR A 335 -11.46 -2.01 -6.44
C TYR A 335 -10.83 -3.10 -5.56
N ALA A 336 -9.54 -3.40 -5.76
CA ALA A 336 -8.81 -4.30 -4.90
C ALA A 336 -8.67 -3.76 -3.46
N LEU A 337 -8.38 -2.46 -3.29
CA LEU A 337 -8.37 -1.79 -1.99
C LEU A 337 -9.76 -1.82 -1.33
N ALA A 338 -10.82 -1.49 -2.06
CA ALA A 338 -12.19 -1.55 -1.55
C ALA A 338 -12.59 -2.98 -1.13
N ALA A 339 -12.13 -3.99 -1.87
CA ALA A 339 -12.35 -5.39 -1.50
C ALA A 339 -11.66 -5.76 -0.18
N ARG A 340 -10.38 -5.36 -0.02
CA ARG A 340 -9.63 -5.57 1.24
C ARG A 340 -10.27 -4.81 2.40
N LEU A 341 -10.69 -3.56 2.18
CA LEU A 341 -11.40 -2.75 3.17
C LEU A 341 -12.68 -3.44 3.64
N GLY A 342 -13.50 -3.92 2.71
CA GLY A 342 -14.71 -4.70 3.02
C GLY A 342 -14.37 -5.89 3.93
N ARG A 343 -13.36 -6.69 3.58
CA ARG A 343 -12.95 -7.83 4.42
C ARG A 343 -12.41 -7.43 5.79
N ALA A 344 -11.55 -6.41 5.86
CA ALA A 344 -10.99 -5.93 7.12
C ALA A 344 -12.09 -5.41 8.06
N ALA A 345 -13.10 -4.72 7.51
CA ALA A 345 -14.25 -4.22 8.25
C ALA A 345 -15.31 -5.31 8.54
N GLY A 346 -15.24 -6.48 7.91
CA GLY A 346 -16.29 -7.51 7.96
C GLY A 346 -17.58 -7.12 7.21
N ASP A 347 -17.45 -6.32 6.16
CA ASP A 347 -18.50 -5.97 5.19
C ASP A 347 -18.33 -6.83 3.93
N ASP A 348 -18.89 -8.04 3.99
CA ASP A 348 -18.84 -9.02 2.89
C ASP A 348 -19.46 -8.46 1.60
N LEU A 349 -20.50 -7.64 1.70
CA LEU A 349 -21.19 -7.08 0.54
C LEU A 349 -20.31 -6.09 -0.22
N LEU A 350 -19.62 -5.19 0.48
CA LEU A 350 -18.62 -4.32 -0.16
C LEU A 350 -17.51 -5.14 -0.82
N ALA A 351 -17.01 -6.17 -0.12
CA ALA A 351 -15.94 -7.03 -0.65
C ALA A 351 -16.36 -7.75 -1.95
N GLU A 352 -17.54 -8.36 -1.97
CA GLU A 352 -18.06 -9.09 -3.14
C GLU A 352 -18.33 -8.16 -4.33
N LEU A 353 -18.93 -6.98 -4.08
CA LEU A 353 -19.19 -5.99 -5.12
C LEU A 353 -17.89 -5.47 -5.73
N ALA A 354 -16.89 -5.19 -4.90
CA ALA A 354 -15.60 -4.68 -5.34
C ALA A 354 -14.84 -5.75 -6.15
N ILE A 355 -14.85 -7.01 -5.73
CA ILE A 355 -14.25 -8.12 -6.49
C ILE A 355 -14.97 -8.34 -7.83
N SER A 356 -16.31 -8.25 -7.85
CA SER A 356 -17.09 -8.33 -9.08
C SER A 356 -16.68 -7.22 -10.07
N ALA A 357 -16.47 -6.00 -9.58
CA ALA A 357 -15.98 -4.88 -10.39
C ALA A 357 -14.53 -5.05 -10.85
N LEU A 358 -13.63 -5.51 -9.96
CA LEU A 358 -12.23 -5.82 -10.23
C LEU A 358 -12.06 -6.78 -11.41
N ASN A 359 -12.95 -7.76 -11.52
CA ASN A 359 -12.87 -8.79 -12.57
C ASN A 359 -13.02 -8.27 -14.01
N ARG A 360 -13.49 -7.02 -14.19
CA ARG A 360 -13.58 -6.38 -15.50
C ARG A 360 -12.21 -6.04 -16.08
N PHE A 361 -11.21 -5.88 -15.22
CA PHE A 361 -9.82 -5.55 -15.60
C PHE A 361 -8.97 -6.79 -15.87
N TYR A 362 -9.53 -8.00 -15.80
CA TYR A 362 -8.77 -9.23 -16.00
C TYR A 362 -8.66 -9.61 -17.48
N ALA A 363 -7.43 -9.74 -17.97
CA ALA A 363 -7.13 -10.14 -19.35
C ALA A 363 -7.35 -11.64 -19.56
N SER A 364 -8.57 -12.03 -19.91
CA SER A 364 -8.97 -13.44 -20.13
C SER A 364 -8.72 -13.99 -21.54
N SER A 365 -8.29 -13.16 -22.49
CA SER A 365 -8.01 -13.61 -23.86
C SER A 365 -6.65 -14.32 -23.94
N GLN A 366 -6.65 -15.62 -24.25
CA GLN A 366 -5.43 -16.44 -24.37
C GLN A 366 -4.45 -15.97 -25.45
N THR A 367 -4.92 -15.15 -26.39
CA THR A 367 -4.08 -14.56 -27.46
C THR A 367 -3.44 -13.24 -27.04
N SER A 368 -3.76 -12.71 -25.86
CA SER A 368 -3.18 -11.47 -25.33
C SER A 368 -1.77 -11.72 -24.79
N LEU A 369 -0.84 -10.79 -25.03
CA LEU A 369 0.51 -10.86 -24.45
C LEU A 369 0.51 -10.70 -22.92
N ILE A 370 -0.52 -10.06 -22.38
CA ILE A 370 -0.76 -9.87 -20.94
C ILE A 370 -1.88 -10.80 -20.44
N PHE A 371 -2.14 -11.92 -21.12
CA PHE A 371 -3.11 -12.92 -20.65
C PHE A 371 -2.82 -13.33 -19.21
N GLY A 372 -3.86 -13.30 -18.37
CA GLY A 372 -3.75 -13.62 -16.95
C GLY A 372 -3.38 -12.44 -16.05
N ALA A 373 -3.16 -11.24 -16.58
CA ALA A 373 -2.89 -10.03 -15.80
C ALA A 373 -4.13 -9.14 -15.62
N MET A 374 -4.06 -8.22 -14.67
CA MET A 374 -4.88 -7.00 -14.68
C MET A 374 -4.31 -5.99 -15.69
N PHE A 375 -5.20 -5.32 -16.42
CA PHE A 375 -4.81 -4.38 -17.47
C PHE A 375 -5.53 -3.03 -17.35
N ARG A 376 -4.88 -2.00 -17.89
CA ARG A 376 -5.48 -0.69 -18.21
C ARG A 376 -5.45 -0.49 -19.72
N ASP A 377 -6.39 0.30 -20.23
CA ASP A 377 -6.29 0.79 -21.60
C ASP A 377 -5.15 1.81 -21.67
N ALA A 378 -4.20 1.58 -22.58
CA ALA A 378 -3.11 2.50 -22.83
C ALA A 378 -3.47 3.47 -23.97
N PRO A 379 -2.79 4.63 -24.09
CA PRO A 379 -2.86 5.43 -25.29
C PRO A 379 -2.61 4.59 -26.57
N ASP A 380 -3.15 5.06 -27.70
CA ASP A 380 -3.00 4.42 -29.02
C ASP A 380 -3.59 2.99 -29.18
N ASN A 381 -4.63 2.67 -28.39
CA ASN A 381 -5.30 1.35 -28.37
C ASN A 381 -4.37 0.20 -27.89
N GLY A 382 -3.39 0.53 -27.06
CA GLY A 382 -2.55 -0.45 -26.36
C GLY A 382 -3.17 -0.92 -25.04
N PHE A 383 -2.42 -1.72 -24.31
CA PHE A 383 -2.75 -2.13 -22.94
C PHE A 383 -1.52 -2.01 -22.03
N ASP A 384 -1.75 -1.52 -20.82
CA ASP A 384 -0.73 -1.45 -19.78
C ASP A 384 -1.01 -2.48 -18.70
N MET A 385 0.04 -3.20 -18.32
CA MET A 385 0.06 -4.05 -17.14
C MET A 385 0.88 -3.32 -16.07
N MET A 386 0.20 -2.76 -15.07
CA MET A 386 0.83 -2.06 -13.95
C MET A 386 1.11 -3.01 -12.78
N LEU A 387 2.28 -2.91 -12.15
CA LEU A 387 2.62 -3.73 -10.98
C LEU A 387 1.62 -3.49 -9.83
N ASN A 388 1.30 -2.22 -9.54
CA ASN A 388 0.34 -1.84 -8.50
C ASN A 388 -1.00 -2.57 -8.63
N ASP A 389 -1.65 -2.49 -9.81
CA ASP A 389 -2.93 -3.17 -10.08
C ASP A 389 -2.84 -4.67 -9.84
N ASN A 390 -1.77 -5.29 -10.33
CA ASN A 390 -1.62 -6.74 -10.30
C ASN A 390 -1.29 -7.23 -8.89
N ALA A 391 -0.43 -6.53 -8.15
CA ALA A 391 -0.10 -6.85 -6.76
C ALA A 391 -1.32 -6.67 -5.84
N ARG A 392 -2.05 -5.54 -5.96
CA ARG A 392 -3.29 -5.32 -5.20
C ARG A 392 -4.37 -6.33 -5.57
N ALA A 393 -4.51 -6.68 -6.85
CA ALA A 393 -5.43 -7.72 -7.26
C ALA A 393 -5.11 -9.08 -6.64
N ILE A 394 -3.83 -9.45 -6.53
CA ILE A 394 -3.44 -10.67 -5.81
C ILE A 394 -3.89 -10.59 -4.35
N LEU A 395 -3.62 -9.49 -3.66
CA LEU A 395 -4.02 -9.28 -2.27
C LEU A 395 -5.55 -9.28 -2.08
N ALA A 396 -6.30 -8.85 -3.08
CA ALA A 396 -7.76 -8.85 -3.06
C ALA A 396 -8.38 -10.19 -3.46
N LEU A 397 -7.73 -11.00 -4.28
CA LEU A 397 -8.28 -12.27 -4.80
C LEU A 397 -7.75 -13.51 -4.08
N HIS A 398 -6.64 -13.40 -3.37
CA HIS A 398 -6.07 -14.50 -2.60
C HIS A 398 -6.72 -14.60 -1.24
#